data_AF-A0A419EEZ5-F1
#
_entry.id   AF-A0A419EEZ5-F1
#
_cell.length_a   1.000
_cell.length_b   1.000
_cell.length_c   1.000
_cell.angle_alpha   90.00
_cell.angle_beta   90.00
_cell.angle_gamma   90.00
#
_symmetry.space_group_name_H-M   'P 1'
#
loop_
_entity.id
_entity.type
_entity.pdbx_description
1 polymer ?
#
loop_
_entity_poly.entity_id
_entity_poly.type
_entity_poly.pdbx_seq_one_letter_code
_entity_poly.pdbx_strand_id
1 'polypeptide(L)'
;MLARMTGQQLLEWSVYAEMEPFGEERADLRMGILAAATVNAMTRTKESDPVAKPEDFLPRFGPTPDPSPNSENEFGEGGEEDEDAEMRKKMEIAMKVDAYFSALAAAKKT
;
A
#
# COMPACT_ATOMS: atom_id res chain seq x y z
N MET A 1 0.35 26.16 35.04
CA MET A 1 -0.79 26.00 34.12
C MET A 1 -1.66 24.82 34.55
N LEU A 2 -1.11 23.61 34.64
CA LEU A 2 -1.85 22.39 35.03
C LEU A 2 -2.58 22.47 36.38
N ALA A 3 -1.98 23.04 37.43
CA ALA A 3 -2.58 23.13 38.77
C ALA A 3 -3.88 23.97 38.88
N ARG A 4 -4.25 24.71 37.82
CA ARG A 4 -5.46 25.55 37.78
C ARG A 4 -6.52 25.04 36.80
N MET A 5 -6.21 23.97 36.06
CA MET A 5 -7.09 23.42 35.03
C MET A 5 -8.01 22.37 35.64
N THR A 6 -9.29 22.40 35.29
CA THR A 6 -10.24 21.37 35.74
C THR A 6 -10.04 20.08 34.94
N GLY A 7 -10.47 18.93 35.48
CA GLY A 7 -10.39 17.66 34.76
C GLY A 7 -11.15 17.67 33.43
N GLN A 8 -12.28 18.37 33.38
CA GLN A 8 -13.05 18.55 32.14
C GLN A 8 -12.26 19.34 31.09
N GLN A 9 -11.63 20.44 31.48
CA GLN A 9 -10.78 21.21 30.56
C GLN A 9 -9.61 20.38 30.04
N LEU A 10 -8.98 19.56 30.89
CA LEU A 10 -7.92 18.64 30.44
C LEU A 10 -8.44 17.63 29.41
N LEU A 11 -9.64 17.08 29.63
CA LEU A 11 -10.28 16.16 28.68
C LEU A 11 -10.56 16.86 27.35
N GLU A 12 -11.13 18.07 27.38
CA GLU A 12 -11.41 18.87 26.19
C GLU A 12 -10.13 19.13 25.38
N TRP A 13 -9.02 19.48 26.05
CA TRP A 13 -7.73 19.64 25.38
C TRP A 13 -7.17 18.33 24.81
N SER A 14 -7.39 17.19 25.46
CA SER A 14 -6.97 15.89 24.93
C SER A 14 -7.75 15.48 23.69
N VAL A 15 -9.08 15.69 23.70
CA VAL A 15 -9.95 15.44 22.55
C VAL A 15 -9.61 16.40 21.41
N TYR A 16 -9.33 17.66 21.72
CA TYR A 16 -8.88 18.63 20.73
C TYR A 16 -7.57 18.20 20.05
N ALA A 17 -6.60 17.70 20.81
CA ALA A 17 -5.33 17.23 20.28
C ALA A 17 -5.45 15.98 19.40
N GLU A 18 -6.43 15.12 19.65
CA GLU A 18 -6.69 13.93 18.83
C GLU A 18 -7.44 14.26 17.54
N MET A 19 -8.44 15.16 17.61
CA MET A 19 -9.26 15.51 16.45
C MET A 19 -8.56 16.47 15.47
N GLU A 20 -7.75 17.40 15.98
CA GLU A 20 -6.97 18.31 15.16
C GLU A 20 -5.48 18.07 15.40
N PRO A 21 -4.80 17.24 14.59
CA PRO A 21 -3.36 17.11 14.70
C PRO A 21 -2.73 18.49 14.46
N PHE A 22 -1.89 18.95 15.39
CA PHE A 22 -1.21 20.23 15.29
C PHE A 22 0.30 20.05 15.52
N GLY A 23 1.09 21.03 15.09
CA GLY A 23 2.55 20.98 15.19
C GLY A 23 3.21 20.20 14.05
N GLU A 24 4.35 19.58 14.38
CA GLU A 24 5.24 18.93 13.40
C GLU A 24 4.62 17.69 12.76
N GLU A 25 3.85 16.89 13.49
CA GLU A 25 3.21 15.69 12.94
C GLU A 25 2.27 16.02 11.77
N ARG A 26 1.50 17.12 11.87
CA ARG A 26 0.69 17.59 10.74
C ARG A 26 1.53 18.21 9.62
N ALA A 27 2.69 18.79 9.93
CA ALA A 27 3.62 19.28 8.92
C ALA A 27 4.20 18.12 8.10
N ASP A 28 4.63 17.05 8.79
CA ASP A 28 5.11 15.81 8.19
C ASP A 28 4.02 15.14 7.33
N LEU A 29 2.78 15.08 7.81
CA LEU A 29 1.66 14.55 7.02
C LEU A 29 1.44 15.32 5.72
N ARG A 30 1.46 16.66 5.77
CA ARG A 30 1.34 17.47 4.55
C ARG A 30 2.50 17.22 3.59
N MET A 31 3.71 17.06 4.11
CA MET A 31 4.88 16.74 3.31
C MET A 31 4.81 15.33 2.71
N GLY A 32 4.31 14.34 3.47
CA GLY A 32 4.09 12.98 3.00
C GLY A 32 3.06 12.92 1.87
N ILE A 33 1.96 13.68 1.97
CA ILE A 33 0.97 13.81 0.89
C ILE A 33 1.63 14.37 -0.38
N LEU A 34 2.43 15.43 -0.25
CA LEU A 34 3.12 16.04 -1.39
C LEU A 34 4.14 15.08 -2.01
N ALA A 35 4.90 14.35 -1.19
CA ALA A 35 5.87 13.36 -1.64
C ALA A 35 5.19 12.22 -2.40
N ALA A 36 4.13 11.64 -1.84
CA ALA A 36 3.33 10.61 -2.49
C ALA A 36 2.75 11.10 -3.82
N ALA A 37 2.18 12.30 -3.86
CA ALA A 37 1.67 12.90 -5.09
C ALA A 37 2.78 13.09 -6.14
N THR A 38 3.97 13.54 -5.72
CA THR A 38 5.11 13.77 -6.62
C THR A 38 5.63 12.45 -7.19
N VAL A 39 5.83 11.44 -6.35
CA VAL A 39 6.27 10.10 -6.77
C VAL A 39 5.25 9.50 -7.74
N ASN A 40 3.98 9.46 -7.35
CA ASN A 40 2.91 8.93 -8.21
C ASN A 40 2.74 9.73 -9.50
N ALA A 41 3.07 11.02 -9.54
CA ALA A 41 3.06 11.78 -10.79
C ALA A 41 4.25 11.45 -11.71
N MET A 42 5.41 11.13 -11.15
CA MET A 42 6.65 10.92 -11.91
C MET A 42 6.87 9.47 -12.34
N THR A 43 6.48 8.50 -11.52
CA THR A 43 6.82 7.08 -11.71
C THR A 43 5.66 6.24 -12.25
N ARG A 44 4.45 6.81 -12.32
CA ARG A 44 3.26 6.02 -12.65
C ARG A 44 3.17 5.67 -14.14
N THR A 45 3.12 4.39 -14.43
CA THR A 45 2.74 3.78 -15.71
C THR A 45 1.39 3.07 -15.53
N LYS A 46 0.86 2.43 -16.59
CA LYS A 46 -0.41 1.70 -16.50
C LYS A 46 -0.33 0.44 -15.62
N GLU A 47 0.88 0.00 -15.28
CA GLU A 47 1.18 -1.22 -14.52
C GLU A 47 1.93 -0.93 -13.21
N SER A 48 2.09 0.34 -12.83
CA SER A 48 2.86 0.73 -11.65
C SER A 48 1.99 0.67 -10.39
N ASP A 49 1.87 -0.53 -9.86
CA ASP A 49 1.39 -0.79 -8.50
C ASP A 49 2.58 -1.29 -7.63
N PRO A 50 2.59 -1.00 -6.31
CA PRO A 50 1.58 -0.24 -5.57
C PRO A 50 1.73 1.28 -5.70
N VAL A 51 0.60 1.99 -5.58
CA VAL A 51 0.55 3.45 -5.46
C VAL A 51 1.20 3.87 -4.14
N ALA A 52 2.18 4.79 -4.22
CA ALA A 52 2.85 5.30 -3.03
C ALA A 52 1.83 6.05 -2.15
N LYS A 53 1.78 5.71 -0.87
CA LYS A 53 0.84 6.30 0.09
C LYS A 53 1.55 7.36 0.94
N PRO A 54 0.85 8.39 1.45
CA PRO A 54 1.46 9.40 2.32
C PRO A 54 2.20 8.81 3.52
N GLU A 55 1.73 7.69 4.07
CA GLU A 55 2.30 7.00 5.23
C GLU A 55 3.68 6.38 4.96
N ASP A 56 4.03 6.15 3.69
CA ASP A 56 5.34 5.63 3.28
C ASP A 56 6.45 6.69 3.48
N PHE A 57 6.07 7.97 3.55
CA PHE A 57 6.99 9.11 3.67
C PHE A 57 6.96 9.75 5.06
N LEU A 58 6.18 9.22 5.99
CA LEU A 58 6.12 9.71 7.37
C LEU A 58 7.28 9.15 8.22
N PRO A 59 7.90 9.98 9.08
CA PRO A 59 8.92 9.50 10.00
C PRO A 59 8.31 8.57 11.06
N ARG A 60 8.89 7.38 11.22
CA ARG A 60 8.49 6.42 12.26
C ARG A 60 9.43 6.53 13.45
N PHE A 61 8.88 6.85 14.62
CA PHE A 61 9.61 6.92 15.87
C PHE A 61 9.32 5.68 16.72
N GLY A 62 10.35 4.91 17.08
CA GLY A 62 10.24 3.68 17.87
C GLY A 62 10.59 2.41 17.08
N PRO A 63 10.59 1.24 17.73
CA PRO A 63 10.86 -0.03 17.07
C PRO A 63 9.75 -0.31 16.03
N THR A 64 10.16 -0.56 14.78
CA THR A 64 9.25 -1.01 13.73
C THR A 64 8.58 -2.30 14.21
N PRO A 65 7.23 -2.39 14.20
CA PRO A 65 6.56 -3.66 14.45
C PRO A 65 7.09 -4.68 13.44
N ASP A 66 7.44 -5.87 13.89
CA ASP A 66 7.76 -6.97 12.98
C ASP A 66 6.62 -7.12 11.97
N PRO A 67 6.91 -7.31 10.68
CA PRO A 67 5.87 -7.51 9.68
C PRO A 67 5.09 -8.78 10.03
N SER A 68 3.99 -8.60 10.75
CA SER A 68 2.97 -9.61 10.93
C SER A 68 2.41 -9.93 9.54
N PRO A 69 2.28 -11.21 9.14
CA PRO A 69 1.84 -11.60 7.80
C PRO A 69 0.44 -11.14 7.38
N ASN A 70 -0.28 -10.39 8.23
CA ASN A 70 -1.71 -10.14 8.11
C ASN A 70 -2.12 -8.66 8.04
N SER A 71 -1.19 -7.71 7.87
CA SER A 71 -1.54 -6.27 7.84
C SER A 71 -1.90 -5.70 6.46
N GLU A 72 -2.01 -6.53 5.42
CA GLU A 72 -2.30 -6.06 4.05
C GLU A 72 -3.80 -6.06 3.69
N ASN A 73 -4.69 -6.56 4.55
CA ASN A 73 -6.09 -6.81 4.19
C ASN A 73 -7.12 -6.05 5.04
N GLU A 74 -7.15 -4.72 4.98
CA GLU A 74 -8.29 -3.99 5.59
C GLU A 74 -9.04 -3.01 4.67
N PHE A 75 -8.53 -2.63 3.49
CA PHE A 75 -9.30 -1.77 2.58
C PHE A 75 -8.99 -2.08 1.11
N GLY A 76 -9.74 -3.02 0.53
CA GLY A 76 -9.65 -3.38 -0.88
C GLY A 76 -10.68 -4.45 -1.25
N GLU A 77 -11.96 -4.08 -1.32
CA GLU A 77 -12.94 -4.88 -2.07
C GLU A 77 -12.55 -4.82 -3.55
N GLY A 78 -11.75 -5.78 -4.00
CA GLY A 78 -11.32 -5.87 -5.41
C GLY A 78 -10.47 -7.10 -5.76
N GLY A 79 -10.45 -8.15 -4.93
CA GLY A 79 -9.45 -9.23 -5.02
C GLY A 79 -9.82 -10.47 -5.84
N GLU A 80 -11.08 -10.66 -6.26
CA GLU A 80 -11.46 -11.94 -6.92
C GLU A 80 -11.37 -11.91 -8.45
N GLU A 81 -11.62 -10.77 -9.12
CA GLU A 81 -11.64 -10.72 -10.59
C GLU A 81 -10.23 -10.63 -11.21
N ASP A 82 -9.28 -9.98 -10.52
CA ASP A 82 -7.93 -9.75 -11.03
C ASP A 82 -7.03 -11.00 -10.91
N GLU A 83 -7.18 -11.77 -9.84
CA GLU A 83 -6.45 -13.04 -9.65
C GLU A 83 -6.88 -14.10 -10.68
N ASP A 84 -8.18 -14.18 -10.99
CA ASP A 84 -8.74 -15.08 -12.00
C ASP A 84 -8.27 -14.73 -13.42
N ALA A 85 -8.16 -13.43 -13.73
CA ALA A 85 -7.65 -12.96 -15.02
C ALA A 85 -6.16 -13.28 -15.18
N GLU A 86 -5.37 -13.11 -14.12
CA GLU A 86 -3.95 -13.44 -14.12
C GLU A 86 -3.72 -14.96 -14.23
N MET A 87 -4.53 -15.76 -13.53
CA MET A 87 -4.47 -17.22 -13.59
C MET A 87 -4.82 -17.76 -14.98
N ARG A 88 -5.83 -17.18 -15.66
CA ARG A 88 -6.17 -17.51 -17.05
C ARG A 88 -5.03 -17.19 -18.02
N LYS A 89 -4.38 -16.04 -17.85
CA LYS A 89 -3.25 -15.62 -18.68
C LYS A 89 -2.05 -16.55 -18.47
N LYS A 90 -1.75 -16.93 -17.22
CA LYS A 90 -0.71 -17.92 -16.88
C LYS A 90 -1.01 -19.29 -17.49
N MET A 91 -2.27 -19.73 -17.46
CA MET A 91 -2.70 -21.00 -18.04
C MET A 91 -2.61 -21.01 -19.57
N GLU A 92 -2.94 -19.90 -20.23
CA GLU A 92 -2.79 -19.75 -21.68
C GLU A 92 -1.32 -19.84 -22.12
N ILE A 93 -0.42 -19.21 -21.36
CA ILE A 93 1.03 -19.29 -21.62
C ILE A 93 1.53 -20.72 -21.45
N ALA A 94 1.15 -21.40 -20.36
CA ALA A 94 1.51 -22.79 -20.12
C ALA A 94 1.07 -23.71 -21.27
N MET A 95 -0.18 -23.56 -21.76
CA MET A 95 -0.67 -24.35 -22.90
C MET A 95 0.12 -24.11 -24.18
N LYS A 96 0.50 -22.85 -24.47
CA LYS A 96 1.31 -22.52 -25.66
C LYS A 96 2.72 -23.10 -25.57
N VAL A 97 3.31 -23.11 -24.37
CA VAL A 97 4.63 -23.68 -24.12
C VAL A 97 4.61 -25.20 -24.31
N ASP A 98 3.61 -25.90 -23.78
CA ASP A 98 3.46 -27.35 -23.97
C ASP A 98 3.23 -27.73 -25.43
N ALA A 99 2.40 -26.96 -26.14
CA ALA A 99 2.17 -27.16 -27.58
C ALA A 99 3.46 -26.98 -28.40
N TYR A 100 4.27 -25.98 -28.06
CA TYR A 100 5.56 -25.75 -28.70
C TYR A 100 6.53 -26.92 -28.49
N PHE A 101 6.67 -27.40 -27.25
CA PHE A 101 7.56 -28.52 -26.94
C PHE A 101 7.07 -29.84 -27.56
N SER A 102 5.76 -30.06 -27.63
CA SER A 102 5.17 -31.21 -28.32
C SER A 102 5.45 -31.19 -29.83
N ALA A 103 5.29 -30.04 -30.48
CA ALA A 103 5.60 -29.87 -31.90
C ALA A 103 7.11 -30.06 -32.20
N LEU A 104 7.98 -29.58 -31.31
CA LEU A 104 9.43 -29.71 -31.43
C LEU A 104 9.87 -31.17 -31.24
N ALA A 105 9.24 -31.91 -30.32
CA ALA A 105 9.47 -33.34 -30.15
C ALA A 105 9.00 -34.17 -31.37
N ALA A 106 7.88 -33.78 -31.99
CA ALA A 106 7.40 -34.41 -33.22
C ALA A 106 8.32 -34.15 -34.42
N ALA A 107 8.81 -32.92 -34.58
CA ALA A 107 9.73 -32.52 -35.65
C ALA A 107 11.12 -33.18 -35.54
N LYS A 108 11.55 -33.56 -34.32
CA LYS A 108 12.83 -34.24 -34.08
C LYS A 108 12.78 -35.76 -34.33
N LYS A 109 11.60 -36.32 -34.61
CA LYS A 109 11.37 -37.76 -34.82
C LYS A 109 11.27 -38.14 -36.32
N THR A 110 11.32 -37.15 -37.21
CA THR A 110 11.53 -37.30 -38.67
C THR A 110 12.96 -36.95 -39.03
#